data_AF-A0ABD0PAP8-F1
#
_entry.id   AF-A0ABD0PAP8-F1
#
_cell.length_a   1.000
_cell.length_b   1.000
_cell.length_c   1.000
_cell.angle_alpha   90.00
_cell.angle_beta   90.00
_cell.angle_gamma   90.00
#
_symmetry.space_group_name_H-M   'P 1'
#
loop_
_entity.id
_entity.type
_entity.pdbx_description
1 polymer ?
#
loop_
_entity_poly.entity_id
_entity_poly.type
_entity_poly.pdbx_seq_one_letter_code
_entity_poly.pdbx_strand_id
1 'polypeptide(L)' 'SVLPWAECPINANRTGYLEECEVASATQYFFYRETLNISSSIDENGGIHMGQALCLLLAWIIVYLFIVRGVKSTGM' A
#
# COMPACT_ATOMS: atom_id res chain seq x y z
N SER A 1 11.07 -19.08 5.41
CA SER A 1 9.85 -18.26 5.60
C SER A 1 9.27 -17.99 4.22
N VAL A 2 8.00 -18.30 4.00
CA VAL A 2 7.31 -18.00 2.74
C VAL A 2 6.75 -16.59 2.80
N LEU A 3 6.79 -15.87 1.69
CA LEU A 3 6.24 -14.51 1.62
C LEU A 3 4.72 -14.62 1.55
N PRO A 4 3.96 -13.73 2.22
CA PRO A 4 2.50 -13.82 2.26
C PRO A 4 1.82 -13.57 0.91
N TRP A 5 2.57 -13.10 -0.09
CA TRP A 5 2.13 -12.96 -1.49
C TRP A 5 2.68 -14.04 -2.44
N ALA A 6 3.29 -15.09 -1.90
CA ALA A 6 3.83 -16.19 -2.71
C ALA A 6 2.73 -17.12 -3.25
N GLU A 7 1.60 -17.21 -2.54
CA GLU A 7 0.48 -18.10 -2.87
C GLU A 7 -0.86 -17.38 -2.67
N CYS A 8 -1.88 -17.79 -3.42
CA CYS A 8 -3.23 -17.25 -3.28
C CYS A 8 -3.92 -17.80 -2.02
N PRO A 9 -4.69 -16.99 -1.29
CA PRO A 9 -5.49 -17.48 -0.17
C PRO A 9 -6.63 -18.39 -0.66
N ILE A 10 -6.99 -19.33 0.20
CA ILE A 10 -8.11 -20.26 -0.02
C ILE A 10 -9.43 -19.52 0.23
N ASN A 11 -10.46 -19.84 -0.57
CA ASN A 11 -11.79 -19.27 -0.39
C ASN A 11 -12.45 -19.68 0.94
N ALA A 12 -13.50 -18.97 1.36
CA ALA A 12 -14.18 -19.23 2.64
C ALA A 12 -14.76 -20.66 2.75
N ASN A 13 -15.10 -21.28 1.61
CA ASN A 13 -15.65 -22.63 1.54
C ASN A 13 -14.56 -23.73 1.52
N ARG A 14 -13.28 -23.35 1.48
CA ARG A 14 -12.12 -24.24 1.34
C ARG A 14 -12.20 -25.22 0.17
N THR A 15 -12.92 -24.85 -0.88
CA THR A 15 -13.08 -25.68 -2.09
C THR A 15 -12.09 -25.32 -3.19
N GLY A 16 -11.38 -24.21 -3.06
CA GLY A 16 -10.41 -23.74 -4.06
C GLY A 16 -9.75 -22.43 -3.63
N TYR A 17 -8.88 -21.92 -4.50
CA TYR A 17 -8.32 -20.58 -4.31
C TYR A 17 -9.39 -19.52 -4.51
N LEU A 18 -9.13 -18.33 -3.96
CA LEU A 18 -10.02 -17.20 -4.14
C LEU A 18 -10.00 -16.77 -5.61
N GLU A 19 -11.16 -16.80 -6.28
CA GLU A 19 -11.27 -16.50 -7.71
C GLU A 19 -10.69 -15.12 -8.07
N GLU A 20 -10.87 -14.12 -7.19
CA GLU A 20 -10.29 -12.79 -7.37
C GLU A 20 -8.75 -12.79 -7.33
N CYS A 21 -8.13 -13.76 -6.64
CA CYS A 21 -6.68 -13.95 -6.62
C CYS A 21 -6.19 -14.80 -7.79
N GLU A 22 -6.98 -15.80 -8.23
CA GLU A 22 -6.66 -16.63 -9.41
C GLU A 22 -6.78 -15.87 -10.73
N VAL A 23 -7.77 -14.99 -10.85
CA VAL A 23 -7.93 -14.10 -12.01
C VAL A 23 -6.89 -12.99 -11.98
N ALA A 24 -6.54 -12.51 -10.77
CA ALA A 24 -5.39 -11.65 -10.58
C ALA A 24 -4.11 -12.49 -10.39
N SER A 25 -3.16 -11.96 -9.64
CA SER A 25 -1.96 -12.69 -9.18
C SER A 25 -1.86 -12.52 -7.67
N ALA A 26 -1.30 -13.49 -6.95
CA ALA A 26 -1.11 -13.43 -5.50
C ALA A 26 -0.45 -12.12 -5.03
N THR A 27 0.52 -11.61 -5.79
CA THR A 27 1.17 -10.31 -5.53
C THR A 27 0.23 -9.13 -5.73
N GLN A 28 -0.56 -9.12 -6.81
CA GLN A 28 -1.53 -8.05 -7.06
C GLN A 28 -2.66 -8.06 -6.03
N TYR A 29 -3.15 -9.24 -5.67
CA TYR A 29 -4.16 -9.41 -4.64
C TYR A 29 -3.66 -8.86 -3.29
N PHE A 30 -2.46 -9.28 -2.87
CA PHE A 30 -1.88 -8.83 -1.61
C PHE A 30 -1.59 -7.32 -1.61
N PHE A 31 -1.08 -6.78 -2.72
CA PHE A 31 -0.82 -5.35 -2.83
C PHE A 31 -2.12 -4.52 -2.80
N TYR A 32 -3.19 -5.00 -3.43
CA TYR A 32 -4.47 -4.29 -3.51
C TYR A 32 -5.28 -4.40 -2.20
N ARG A 33 -5.32 -5.58 -1.58
CA ARG A 33 -6.07 -5.86 -0.34
C ARG A 33 -5.32 -5.47 0.93
N GLU A 34 -4.04 -5.81 1.02
CA GLU A 34 -3.25 -5.64 2.25
C GLU A 34 -2.49 -4.31 2.25
N THR A 35 -1.78 -4.00 1.15
CA THR A 35 -0.88 -2.83 1.10
C THR A 35 -1.63 -1.52 0.79
N LEU A 36 -2.57 -1.54 -0.15
CA LEU A 36 -3.33 -0.34 -0.52
C LEU A 36 -4.73 -0.26 0.11
N ASN A 37 -5.28 -1.37 0.62
CA ASN A 37 -6.62 -1.47 1.21
C ASN A 37 -7.65 -0.58 0.48
N ILE A 38 -7.65 -0.66 -0.85
CA ILE A 38 -8.40 0.26 -1.71
C ILE A 38 -9.84 -0.23 -1.79
N SER A 39 -10.76 0.66 -1.41
CA SER A 39 -12.19 0.39 -1.47
C SER A 39 -12.65 0.38 -2.93
N SER A 40 -13.66 -0.42 -3.25
CA SER A 40 -14.13 -0.70 -4.61
C SER A 40 -14.86 0.48 -5.30
N SER A 41 -14.75 1.72 -4.80
CA SER A 41 -15.44 2.88 -5.39
C SER A 41 -14.69 4.19 -5.16
N ILE A 42 -14.55 4.97 -6.23
CA ILE A 42 -14.01 6.34 -6.27
C ILE A 42 -15.17 7.37 -6.25
N ASP A 43 -16.42 6.91 -6.33
CA ASP A 43 -17.63 7.73 -6.50
C ASP A 43 -18.21 8.25 -5.17
N GLU A 44 -17.96 7.53 -4.08
CA GLU A 44 -18.06 8.09 -2.73
C GLU A 44 -16.68 8.65 -2.39
N ASN A 45 -16.63 9.85 -1.81
CA ASN A 45 -15.43 10.40 -1.17
C ASN A 45 -15.09 9.60 0.10
N GLY A 46 -14.90 8.29 -0.08
CA GLY A 46 -14.56 7.30 0.92
C GLY A 46 -13.28 7.71 1.63
N GLY A 47 -13.33 7.62 2.96
CA GLY A 47 -12.37 8.25 3.87
C GLY A 47 -10.90 8.02 3.51
N ILE A 48 -10.08 9.02 3.85
CA ILE A 48 -8.63 9.05 3.65
C ILE A 48 -8.00 7.72 4.11
N HIS A 49 -7.38 6.98 3.19
CA HIS A 49 -6.64 5.76 3.48
C HIS A 49 -5.40 6.11 4.33
N MET A 50 -5.47 5.82 5.63
CA MET A 50 -4.45 6.20 6.62
C MET A 50 -3.04 5.71 6.28
N GLY A 51 -2.89 4.55 5.63
CA GLY A 51 -1.59 4.02 5.22
C GLY A 51 -0.91 4.86 4.14
N GLN A 52 -1.65 5.28 3.11
CA GLN A 52 -1.12 6.12 2.04
C GLN A 52 -0.86 7.55 2.52
N ALA A 53 -1.76 8.09 3.35
CA ALA A 53 -1.58 9.41 3.96
C ALA A 53 -0.33 9.46 4.85
N LEU A 54 -0.08 8.41 5.65
CA LEU A 54 1.12 8.31 6.48
C LEU A 54 2.40 8.24 5.63
N CYS A 55 2.39 7.45 4.55
CA CYS A 55 3.53 7.36 3.63
C CYS A 55 3.86 8.72 3.00
N LEU A 56 2.84 9.45 2.56
CA LEU A 56 2.99 10.81 2.02
C LEU A 56 3.54 11.78 3.07
N LEU A 57 3.03 11.76 4.31
CA LEU A 57 3.52 12.59 5.40
C LEU A 57 5.00 12.29 5.72
N LEU A 58 5.39 11.01 5.76
CA LEU A 58 6.77 10.61 6.00
C LEU A 58 7.70 11.10 4.88
N ALA A 59 7.31 10.93 3.61
CA ALA A 59 8.07 11.44 2.48
C ALA A 59 8.27 12.97 2.58
N TRP A 60 7.21 13.70 2.95
CA TRP A 60 7.28 15.15 3.13
C TRP A 60 8.21 15.57 4.27
N ILE A 61 8.18 14.86 5.41
CA ILE A 61 9.09 15.08 6.54
C ILE A 61 10.54 14.86 6.10
N ILE A 62 10.82 13.77 5.37
CA ILE A 62 12.16 13.46 4.87
C ILE A 62 12.67 14.57 3.95
N VAL A 63 11.85 15.02 3.00
CA VAL A 63 12.18 16.14 2.10
C VAL A 63 12.46 17.42 2.89
N TYR A 64 11.62 17.74 3.89
CA TYR A 64 11.82 18.91 4.74
C TYR A 64 13.13 18.83 5.54
N LEU A 65 13.46 17.65 6.09
CA LEU A 65 14.73 17.43 6.78
C LEU A 65 15.93 17.63 5.84
N PHE A 66 15.86 17.13 4.60
CA PHE A 66 16.90 17.38 3.61
C PHE A 66 17.03 18.85 3.25
N ILE A 67 15.91 19.57 3.06
CA ILE A 67 15.93 21.00 2.76
C ILE A 67 16.57 21.77 3.92
N VAL A 68 16.09 21.60 5.16
CA VAL A 68 16.56 22.32 6.36
C VAL A 68 18.00 21.97 6.75
N ARG A 69 18.50 20.78 6.40
CA ARG A 69 19.91 20.40 6.56
C ARG A 69 20.77 20.93 5.41
N GLY A 70 20.25 20.94 4.19
CA GLY A 70 20.90 21.49 3.01
C GLY A 70 21.11 23.01 3.09
N VAL A 71 20.10 23.78 3.52
CA VAL A 71 20.25 25.23 3.71
C VAL A 71 21.28 25.61 4.78
N LYS A 72 21.65 24.71 5.70
CA LYS A 72 22.75 24.97 6.64
C LYS A 72 24.14 24.86 6.01
N SER A 73 24.29 24.18 4.87
CA SER A 73 25.58 24.01 4.19
C SER A 73 25.75 24.92 2.97
N THR A 74 24.68 25.60 2.53
CA THR A 74 24.72 26.60 1.45
C THR A 74 24.45 28.00 1.99
N GLY A 75 24.86 28.26 3.24
CA GLY A 75 25.14 29.62 3.67
C GLY A 75 26.45 30.04 3.02
N MET A 76 26.37 30.98 2.07
CA MET A 76 27.52 31.76 1.61
C MET A 76 28.12 32.54 2.79
#